data_AF-A0A9D2P372-F1
#
_entry.id   AF-A0A9D2P372-F1
#
_cell.length_a   1.000
_cell.length_b   1.000
_cell.length_c   1.000
_cell.angle_alpha   90.00
_cell.angle_beta   90.00
_cell.angle_gamma   90.00
#
_symmetry.space_group_name_H-M   'P 1'
#
loop_
_entity.id
_entity.type
_entity.pdbx_description
1 polymer ?
#
loop_
_entity_poly.entity_id
_entity_poly.type
_entity_poly.pdbx_seq_one_letter_code
_entity_poly.pdbx_strand_id
1 'polypeptide(L)' 'MKMDETIYRDLFAELEKYERKGIDISIDGYRASPLQIVTAYMTKEEGTYMRDYVLSREGNIEALAFTDINESHQAENTP' A
#
# COMPACT_ATOMS: atom_id res chain seq x y z
N MET A 1 1.09 -2.57 19.82
CA MET A 1 2.51 -2.77 19.44
C MET A 1 2.91 -1.52 18.68
N LYS A 2 3.88 -0.72 19.17
CA LYS A 2 4.36 0.42 18.38
C LYS A 2 5.28 -0.18 17.32
N MET A 3 4.89 -0.15 16.05
CA MET A 3 5.82 -0.49 14.97
C MET A 3 7.03 0.44 15.10
N ASP A 4 8.23 -0.13 15.04
CA ASP A 4 9.46 0.63 15.19
C ASP A 4 9.56 1.68 14.08
N GLU A 5 10.02 2.89 14.42
CA GLU A 5 10.24 4.00 13.49
C GLU A 5 11.07 3.58 12.25
N THR A 6 11.93 2.59 12.43
CA THR A 6 12.72 1.96 11.38
C THR A 6 11.86 1.29 10.30
N ILE A 7 10.76 0.64 10.67
CA ILE A 7 9.84 -0.02 9.72
C ILE A 7 9.21 1.00 8.78
N TYR A 8 8.74 2.13 9.32
CA TYR A 8 8.12 3.18 8.51
C TYR A 8 9.14 3.86 7.58
N ARG A 9 10.36 4.08 8.07
CA ARG A 9 11.44 4.66 7.26
C ARG A 9 11.85 3.70 6.13
N ASP A 10 11.94 2.42 6.42
CA ASP A 10 12.32 1.41 5.42
C ASP A 10 11.21 1.24 4.38
N LEU A 11 9.94 1.26 4.80
CA LEU A 11 8.78 1.28 3.90
C LEU A 11 8.79 2.52 3.00
N PHE A 12 9.02 3.71 3.57
CA PHE A 12 9.15 4.93 2.77
C PHE A 12 10.25 4.81 1.72
N ALA A 13 11.44 4.38 2.12
CA ALA A 13 12.59 4.24 1.23
C ALA A 13 12.38 3.17 0.15
N GLU A 14 11.59 2.12 0.44
CA GLU A 14 11.18 1.14 -0.56
C GLU A 14 10.23 1.77 -1.59
N LEU A 15 9.16 2.41 -1.14
CA LEU A 15 8.15 3.00 -2.02
C LEU A 15 8.71 4.13 -2.89
N GLU A 16 9.62 4.93 -2.34
CA GLU A 16 10.32 5.95 -3.12
C GLU A 16 11.12 5.33 -4.28
N LYS A 17 11.70 4.13 -4.12
CA LYS A 17 12.39 3.46 -5.23
C LYS A 17 11.43 3.06 -6.35
N TYR A 18 10.20 2.65 -6.02
CA TYR A 18 9.18 2.32 -7.00
C TYR A 18 8.68 3.59 -7.71
N GLU A 19 8.35 4.64 -6.96
CA GLU A 19 7.91 5.91 -7.52
C GLU A 19 8.97 6.51 -8.46
N ARG A 20 10.26 6.50 -8.08
CA ARG A 20 11.35 6.97 -8.96
C ARG A 20 11.55 6.13 -10.22
N LYS A 21 11.12 4.86 -10.22
CA LYS A 21 11.12 4.00 -11.41
C LYS A 21 9.90 4.25 -12.31
N GLY A 22 9.00 5.15 -11.92
CA GLY A 22 7.75 5.41 -12.62
C GLY A 22 6.67 4.37 -12.34
N ILE A 23 6.81 3.57 -11.28
CA ILE A 23 5.80 2.61 -10.85
C ILE A 23 4.73 3.37 -10.09
N ASP A 24 3.48 3.21 -10.51
CA ASP A 24 2.35 3.88 -9.88
C ASP A 24 2.04 3.25 -8.52
N ILE A 25 1.72 4.11 -7.55
CA ILE A 25 1.36 3.69 -6.19
C ILE A 25 -0.04 4.21 -5.90
N SER A 26 -0.88 3.36 -5.35
CA SER A 26 -2.27 3.70 -5.02
C SER A 26 -2.68 3.12 -3.68
N ILE A 27 -3.64 3.78 -3.02
CA ILE A 27 -4.31 3.32 -1.81
C ILE A 27 -5.82 3.44 -2.01
N ASP A 28 -6.54 2.36 -1.78
CA ASP A 28 -8.00 2.24 -1.93
C ASP A 28 -8.50 2.74 -3.30
N GLY A 29 -7.73 2.46 -4.36
CA GLY A 29 -8.02 2.86 -5.74
C GLY A 29 -7.62 4.29 -6.11
N TYR A 30 -7.07 5.07 -5.18
CA TYR A 30 -6.59 6.44 -5.43
C TYR A 30 -5.07 6.50 -5.52
N ARG A 31 -4.55 7.22 -6.53
CA ARG A 31 -3.10 7.46 -6.65
C ARG A 31 -2.59 8.17 -5.39
N ALA A 32 -1.49 7.66 -4.85
CA ALA A 32 -0.89 8.16 -3.62
C ALA A 32 0.63 8.21 -3.72
N SER A 33 1.23 9.12 -2.96
CA SER A 33 2.68 9.19 -2.78
C SER A 33 3.16 8.21 -1.69
N PRO A 34 4.44 7.82 -1.70
CA PRO A 34 5.07 7.05 -0.62
C PRO A 34 4.78 7.59 0.79
N LEU A 35 4.80 8.91 0.95
CA LEU A 35 4.52 9.57 2.22
C LEU A 35 3.07 9.35 2.69
N GLN A 36 2.10 9.39 1.76
CA GLN A 36 0.70 9.16 2.09
C GLN A 36 0.46 7.72 2.52
N ILE A 37 1.07 6.73 1.84
CA ILE A 37 1.00 5.33 2.25
C ILE A 37 1.55 5.14 3.66
N VAL A 38 2.77 5.64 3.93
CA VAL A 38 3.40 5.48 5.24
C VAL A 38 2.58 6.16 6.34
N THR A 39 2.01 7.34 6.06
CA THR A 39 1.12 8.04 7.00
C THR A 39 -0.14 7.21 7.30
N ALA A 40 -0.73 6.56 6.29
CA ALA A 40 -1.86 5.66 6.47
C ALA A 40 -1.49 4.44 7.35
N TYR A 41 -0.30 3.87 7.16
CA TYR A 41 0.22 2.79 8.00
C TYR A 41 0.50 3.23 9.45
N MET A 42 0.95 4.46 9.68
CA MET A 42 1.16 4.99 11.04
C MET A 42 -0.14 5.23 11.81
N THR A 43 -1.25 5.44 11.10
CA THR A 43 -2.54 5.83 11.69
C THR A 43 -3.49 4.65 11.89
N LYS A 44 -3.27 3.54 11.18
CA LYS A 44 -4.08 2.32 11.29
C LYS A 44 -3.36 1.26 12.12
N GLU A 45 -4.11 0.24 12.55
CA GLU A 45 -3.55 -0.91 13.26
C GLU A 45 -2.72 -1.79 12.30
N GLU A 46 -1.75 -2.50 12.86
CA GLU A 46 -0.89 -3.40 12.09
C GLU A 46 -1.72 -4.47 11.35
N GLY A 47 -1.40 -4.72 10.08
CA GLY A 47 -2.13 -5.69 9.25
C GLY A 47 -3.41 -5.17 8.60
N THR A 48 -3.71 -3.87 8.68
CA THR A 48 -4.93 -3.28 8.08
C THR A 48 -4.89 -3.17 6.56
N TYR A 49 -3.72 -3.05 5.94
CA TYR A 49 -3.60 -2.91 4.48
C TYR A 49 -2.92 -4.13 3.85
N MET A 50 -3.56 -4.69 2.81
CA MET A 50 -2.90 -5.60 1.87
C MET A 50 -2.23 -4.81 0.75
N ARG A 51 -1.06 -5.28 0.31
CA ARG A 51 -0.30 -4.71 -0.80
C ARG A 51 -0.27 -5.70 -1.97
N ASP A 52 -0.92 -5.32 -3.06
CA ASP A 52 -0.92 -6.06 -4.32
C ASP A 52 0.14 -5.53 -5.29
N TYR A 53 0.73 -6.46 -6.05
CA TYR A 53 1.65 -6.16 -7.15
C TYR A 53 0.93 -6.34 -8.48
N VAL A 54 0.72 -5.23 -9.18
CA VAL A 54 0.15 -5.26 -10.52
C VAL A 54 1.27 -5.50 -11.51
N LEU A 55 1.17 -6.59 -12.27
CA LEU A 55 2.19 -7.01 -13.23
C LEU A 55 1.73 -6.72 -14.66
N SER A 56 2.68 -6.30 -15.51
CA SER A 56 2.52 -6.27 -16.95
C SER A 56 2.40 -7.68 -17.53
N ARG A 57 2.03 -7.77 -18.80
CA ARG A 57 2.01 -9.04 -19.55
C ARG A 57 3.38 -9.70 -19.64
N GLU A 58 4.46 -8.93 -19.49
CA GLU A 58 5.84 -9.40 -19.51
C GLU A 58 6.34 -9.79 -18.11
N GLY A 59 5.51 -9.62 -17.07
CA GLY A 59 5.83 -9.94 -15.68
C GLY A 59 6.56 -8.82 -14.93
N ASN A 60 6.66 -7.62 -15.52
CA ASN A 60 7.25 -6.46 -14.84
C ASN A 60 6.22 -5.82 -13.90
N ILE A 61 6.66 -5.32 -12.75
CA ILE A 61 5.77 -4.56 -11.85
C ILE A 61 5.42 -3.24 -12.55
N GLU A 62 4.12 -2.94 -12.67
CA GLU A 62 3.60 -1.67 -13.22
C GLU A 62 3.01 -0.77 -12.13
N ALA A 63 2.42 -1.38 -11.10
CA ALA A 63 1.87 -0.62 -9.98
C ALA A 63 1.88 -1.41 -8.66
N LEU A 64 1.83 -0.65 -7.56
CA LEU A 64 1.54 -1.13 -6.22
C LEU A 64 0.17 -0.62 -5.79
N ALA A 65 -0.70 -1.52 -5.34
CA ALA A 65 -2.02 -1.17 -4.83
C ALA A 65 -2.12 -1.57 -3.35
N PHE A 66 -2.44 -0.60 -2.50
CA PHE A 66 -2.70 -0.80 -1.10
C PHE A 66 -4.22 -0.79 -0.87
N THR A 67 -4.76 -1.80 -0.20
CA THR A 67 -6.20 -1.94 0.03
C THR A 67 -6.46 -2.18 1.50
N ASP A 68 -7.32 -1.37 2.13
CA ASP A 68 -7.76 -1.59 3.51
C ASP A 68 -8.62 -2.87 3.59
N ILE A 69 -8.11 -3.87 4.31
CA ILE A 69 -8.80 -5.16 4.49
C ILE A 69 -9.67 -5.22 5.74
N ASN A 70 -9.62 -4.21 6.61
CA ASN A 70 -10.52 -4.10 7.75
C ASN A 70 -11.82 -3.38 7.39
N GLU A 71 -11.82 -2.51 6.36
CA GLU A 71 -13.06 -1.95 5.81
C GLU A 71 -13.86 -2.93 4.95
N SER A 72 -13.25 -4.03 4.47
CA SER A 72 -13.92 -5.04 3.65
C SER A 72 -14.78 -6.04 4.43
N HIS A 73 -14.84 -5.97 5.77
CA HIS A 73 -15.83 -6.71 6.57
C HIS A 73 -17.29 -6.21 6.42
N GLN A 74 -17.58 -5.30 5.49
CA GLN A 74 -18.94 -4.84 5.19
C GLN A 74 -19.44 -5.14 3.77
N ALA A 75 -18.68 -5.87 2.94
CA ALA A 75 -19.07 -6.12 1.53
C ALA A 75 -19.26 -7.60 1.14
N GLU A 76 -19.45 -8.51 2.10
CA GLU A 76 -19.95 -9.87 1.82
C GLU A 76 -21.25 -10.14 2.60
N ASN A 77 -22.26 -9.31 2.35
CA ASN A 77 -23.67 -9.71 2.49
C ASN A 77 -24.41 -9.27 1.23
N THR A 78 -24.23 -10.03 0.14
CA THR A 78 -25.07 -9.92 -1.07
C THR A 78 -25.67 -11.31 -1.30
N PRO A 79 -26.99 -11.41 -1.61
CA PRO A 79 -27.93 -12.38 -1.05
C PRO A 79 -27.84 -13.81 -1.57
#